data_AF-A0AAU5BUJ4-F1
#
_entry.id   AF-A0AAU5BUJ4-F1
#
_cell.length_a   1.000
_cell.length_b   1.000
_cell.length_c   1.000
_cell.angle_alpha   90.00
_cell.angle_beta   90.00
_cell.angle_gamma   90.00
#
_symmetry.space_group_name_H-M   'P 1'
#
loop_
_entity.id
_entity.type
_entity.pdbx_description
1 polymer ?
#
loop_
_entity_poly.entity_id
_entity_poly.type
_entity_poly.pdbx_seq_one_letter_code
_entity_poly.pdbx_strand_id
1 'polypeptide(L)'
;MTTSNVNPLVGYGLFLAWAVHDAEELAFGPRWLRENLPLLRERFPGVPETVWKAAESVDEREFALAVGVMATIVGAAAAAGVRSGGRSAFYQGALNGFGLHGLVHLAQAAAVRGVTPGSVTSPLVVIPFTLWARGRLRRAGVLRPAGLRDVVTGLGVAAGATVLAHAVGRRLAPRPAGRRAVQPAVGHRPAPRF
;
A
#
# COMPACT_ATOMS: atom_id res chain seq x y z
N MET A 1 28.61 -22.06 -20.07
CA MET A 1 27.49 -21.58 -19.23
C MET A 1 27.01 -20.25 -19.78
N THR A 2 25.91 -20.22 -20.52
CA THR A 2 25.28 -18.97 -20.95
C THR A 2 24.60 -18.32 -19.75
N THR A 3 25.20 -17.26 -19.21
CA THR A 3 24.54 -16.38 -18.24
C THR A 3 23.39 -15.69 -18.97
N SER A 4 22.20 -16.29 -18.96
CA SER A 4 20.98 -15.63 -19.42
C SER A 4 20.72 -14.45 -18.49
N ASN A 5 21.25 -13.27 -18.83
CA ASN A 5 20.96 -12.04 -18.13
C ASN A 5 19.47 -11.74 -18.35
N VAL A 6 18.66 -12.01 -17.32
CA VAL A 6 17.27 -11.60 -17.30
C VAL A 6 17.26 -10.08 -17.47
N ASN A 7 16.48 -9.61 -18.46
CA ASN A 7 16.39 -8.19 -18.81
C ASN A 7 16.22 -7.33 -17.54
N PRO A 8 17.03 -6.27 -17.33
CA PRO A 8 16.91 -5.38 -16.17
C PRO A 8 15.50 -4.81 -15.93
N LEU A 9 14.69 -4.68 -16.99
CA LEU A 9 13.27 -4.31 -16.91
C LEU A 9 12.43 -5.27 -16.05
N VAL A 10 12.84 -6.53 -15.90
CA VAL A 10 12.19 -7.46 -14.98
C VAL A 10 12.41 -7.00 -13.53
N GLY A 11 13.64 -6.58 -13.20
CA GLY A 11 13.97 -6.07 -11.87
C GLY A 11 13.43 -4.65 -11.61
N TYR A 12 13.90 -3.66 -12.36
CA TYR A 12 13.51 -2.25 -12.16
C TYR A 12 12.07 -1.97 -12.54
N GLY A 13 11.48 -2.76 -13.44
CA GLY A 13 10.07 -2.62 -13.79
C GLY A 13 9.13 -2.85 -12.59
N LEU A 14 9.54 -3.62 -11.58
CA LEU A 14 8.77 -3.79 -10.35
C LEU A 14 8.61 -2.46 -9.64
N PHE A 15 9.72 -1.73 -9.47
CA PHE A 15 9.70 -0.44 -8.81
C PHE A 15 8.91 0.61 -9.63
N LEU A 16 9.06 0.61 -10.95
CA LEU A 16 8.31 1.53 -11.82
C LEU A 16 6.81 1.26 -11.81
N ALA A 17 6.41 -0.02 -11.96
CA ALA A 17 5.01 -0.41 -11.92
C ALA A 17 4.37 -0.11 -10.56
N TRP A 18 5.11 -0.38 -9.48
CA TRP A 18 4.73 -0.02 -8.11
C TRP A 18 4.56 1.49 -7.97
N ALA A 19 5.55 2.29 -8.39
CA ALA A 19 5.48 3.75 -8.25
C ALA A 19 4.29 4.37 -8.99
N VAL A 20 3.93 3.85 -10.18
CA VAL A 20 2.74 4.31 -10.92
C VAL A 20 1.45 3.96 -10.18
N HIS A 21 1.35 2.75 -9.64
CA HIS A 21 0.18 2.30 -8.89
C HIS A 21 0.02 3.07 -7.57
N ASP A 22 1.08 3.14 -6.77
CA ASP A 22 1.06 3.80 -5.47
C ASP A 22 0.97 5.33 -5.57
N ALA A 23 1.37 5.95 -6.68
CA ALA A 23 1.12 7.37 -6.92
C ALA A 23 -0.39 7.67 -7.05
N GLU A 24 -1.14 6.77 -7.68
CA GLU A 24 -2.60 6.87 -7.77
C GLU A 24 -3.24 6.65 -6.39
N GLU A 25 -2.79 5.64 -5.63
CA GLU A 25 -3.24 5.44 -4.26
C GLU A 25 -2.93 6.63 -3.35
N LEU A 26 -1.74 7.23 -3.48
CA LEU A 26 -1.34 8.40 -2.70
C LEU A 26 -2.19 9.63 -3.03
N ALA A 27 -2.58 9.80 -4.30
CA ALA A 27 -3.40 10.91 -4.74
C ALA A 27 -4.85 10.81 -4.28
N PHE A 28 -5.42 9.60 -4.24
CA PHE A 28 -6.87 9.41 -4.04
C PHE A 28 -7.24 8.65 -2.77
N GLY A 29 -6.35 7.80 -2.25
CA GLY A 29 -6.58 6.86 -1.15
C GLY A 29 -7.14 7.51 0.12
N PRO A 30 -6.40 8.42 0.77
CA PRO A 30 -6.83 9.03 2.03
C PRO A 30 -8.17 9.78 1.91
N ARG A 31 -8.35 10.53 0.82
CA ARG A 31 -9.58 11.28 0.55
C ARG A 31 -10.76 10.33 0.34
N TRP A 32 -10.61 9.34 -0.54
CA TRP A 32 -11.65 8.36 -0.83
C TRP A 32 -12.06 7.61 0.44
N LEU A 33 -11.08 7.21 1.26
CA LEU A 33 -11.37 6.54 2.53
C LEU A 33 -12.22 7.43 3.44
N ARG A 34 -11.82 8.69 3.66
CA ARG A 34 -12.59 9.63 4.50
C ARG A 34 -14.03 9.85 4.01
N GLU A 35 -14.22 9.97 2.69
CA GLU A 35 -15.54 10.21 2.08
C GLU A 35 -16.44 8.97 2.12
N ASN A 36 -15.87 7.77 2.03
CA ASN A 36 -16.63 6.52 1.92
C ASN A 36 -16.72 5.74 3.24
N LEU A 37 -15.93 6.09 4.26
CA LEU A 37 -15.86 5.35 5.51
C LEU A 37 -17.23 5.12 6.19
N PRO A 38 -18.14 6.12 6.29
CA PRO A 38 -19.44 5.90 6.91
C PRO A 38 -20.25 4.84 6.16
N LEU A 39 -20.29 4.93 4.82
CA LEU A 39 -20.99 3.96 3.96
C LEU A 39 -20.38 2.56 4.02
N LEU A 40 -19.05 2.47 4.09
CA LEU A 40 -18.35 1.19 4.25
C LEU A 40 -18.70 0.53 5.59
N ARG A 41 -18.73 1.33 6.66
CA ARG A 41 -19.08 0.86 8.01
C ARG A 41 -20.52 0.34 8.09
N GLU A 42 -21.46 1.02 7.46
CA GLU A 42 -22.85 0.57 7.33
C GLU A 42 -22.97 -0.71 6.50
N ARG A 43 -22.24 -0.80 5.39
CA ARG A 43 -22.30 -1.93 4.46
C ARG A 43 -21.62 -3.21 4.98
N PHE A 44 -20.64 -3.06 5.86
CA PHE A 44 -19.86 -4.19 6.42
C PHE A 44 -19.92 -4.22 7.95
N PRO A 45 -21.11 -4.43 8.56
CA PRO A 45 -21.28 -4.36 10.02
C PRO A 45 -20.53 -5.47 10.79
N GLY A 46 -20.10 -6.54 10.10
CA GLY A 46 -19.30 -7.62 10.68
C GLY A 46 -17.81 -7.31 10.84
N VAL A 47 -17.32 -6.17 10.32
CA VAL A 47 -15.93 -5.76 10.50
C VAL A 47 -15.73 -5.19 11.91
N PRO A 48 -14.70 -5.64 12.66
CA PRO A 48 -14.47 -5.17 14.02
C PRO A 48 -14.29 -3.65 14.12
N GLU A 49 -14.82 -3.04 15.18
CA GLU A 49 -14.72 -1.61 15.44
C GLU A 49 -13.27 -1.08 15.47
N THR A 50 -12.34 -1.92 15.90
CA THR A 50 -10.91 -1.58 15.91
C THR A 50 -10.35 -1.32 14.51
N VAL A 51 -10.88 -2.00 13.48
CA VAL A 51 -10.50 -1.79 12.08
C VAL A 51 -11.04 -0.46 11.58
N TRP A 52 -12.29 -0.12 11.91
CA TRP A 52 -12.88 1.18 11.56
C TRP A 52 -12.11 2.33 12.19
N LYS A 53 -11.80 2.25 13.48
CA LYS A 53 -10.98 3.27 14.16
C LYS A 53 -9.58 3.39 13.58
N ALA A 54 -8.96 2.28 13.18
CA ALA A 54 -7.67 2.31 12.51
C ALA A 54 -7.77 3.05 11.17
N ALA A 55 -8.82 2.78 10.37
CA ALA A 55 -9.08 3.46 9.11
C ALA A 55 -9.36 4.97 9.29
N GLU A 56 -10.14 5.35 10.31
CA GLU A 56 -10.37 6.76 10.69
C GLU A 56 -9.08 7.51 11.02
N SER A 57 -8.12 6.81 11.63
CA SER A 57 -6.84 7.39 12.05
C SER A 57 -5.83 7.58 10.92
N VAL A 58 -6.10 7.05 9.71
CA VAL A 58 -5.19 7.19 8.57
C VAL A 58 -5.26 8.62 8.04
N ASP A 59 -4.27 9.41 8.41
CA ASP A 59 -4.04 10.74 7.86
C ASP A 59 -3.23 10.69 6.54
N GLU A 60 -3.40 11.69 5.68
CA GLU A 60 -2.68 11.83 4.40
C GLU A 60 -1.17 11.78 4.60
N ARG A 61 -0.67 12.40 5.68
CA ARG A 61 0.77 12.44 5.96
C ARG A 61 1.30 11.11 6.51
N GLU A 62 0.52 10.39 7.31
CA GLU A 62 0.87 9.01 7.73
C GLU A 62 0.93 8.11 6.50
N PHE A 63 -0.05 8.19 5.61
CA PHE A 63 -0.11 7.41 4.38
C PHE A 63 1.09 7.69 3.46
N ALA A 64 1.42 8.97 3.23
CA ALA A 64 2.58 9.36 2.43
C ALA A 64 3.90 8.81 2.98
N LEU A 65 4.08 8.86 4.31
CA LEU A 65 5.28 8.29 4.96
C LEU A 65 5.32 6.76 4.84
N ALA A 66 4.18 6.09 4.98
CA ALA A 66 4.08 4.65 4.78
C ALA A 66 4.44 4.25 3.34
N VAL A 67 3.94 4.97 2.34
CA VAL A 67 4.32 4.80 0.92
C VAL A 67 5.83 4.99 0.73
N GLY A 68 6.44 5.99 1.38
CA GLY A 68 7.90 6.19 1.34
C GLY A 68 8.71 5.03 1.93
N VAL A 69 8.24 4.44 3.04
CA VAL A 69 8.85 3.23 3.62
C VAL A 69 8.72 2.05 2.65
N MET A 70 7.54 1.87 2.06
CA MET A 70 7.29 0.82 1.09
C MET A 70 8.14 0.98 -0.17
N ALA A 71 8.35 2.22 -0.65
CA ALA A 71 9.24 2.53 -1.75
C ALA A 71 10.65 1.99 -1.51
N THR A 72 11.15 2.11 -0.28
CA THR A 72 12.48 1.60 0.11
C THR A 72 12.52 0.08 0.04
N ILE A 73 11.47 -0.60 0.54
CA ILE A 73 11.36 -2.07 0.52
C ILE A 73 11.30 -2.58 -0.92
N VAL A 74 10.42 -2.02 -1.74
CA VAL A 74 10.23 -2.41 -3.15
C VAL A 74 11.47 -2.08 -3.97
N GLY A 75 12.10 -0.92 -3.74
CA GLY A 75 13.36 -0.53 -4.37
C GLY A 75 14.50 -1.49 -4.03
N ALA A 76 14.62 -1.90 -2.76
CA ALA A 76 15.60 -2.90 -2.34
C ALA A 76 15.33 -4.28 -2.99
N ALA A 77 14.06 -4.66 -3.11
CA ALA A 77 13.66 -5.89 -3.80
C ALA A 77 14.01 -5.85 -5.28
N ALA A 78 13.71 -4.74 -5.97
CA ALA A 78 14.06 -4.52 -7.37
C ALA A 78 15.59 -4.59 -7.58
N ALA A 79 16.37 -3.90 -6.75
CA ALA A 79 17.84 -3.95 -6.81
C ALA A 79 18.39 -5.35 -6.56
N ALA A 80 17.83 -6.10 -5.61
CA ALA A 80 18.19 -7.51 -5.39
C ALA A 80 17.81 -8.39 -6.60
N GLY A 81 16.67 -8.12 -7.25
CA GLY A 81 16.25 -8.76 -8.48
C GLY A 81 17.25 -8.56 -9.60
N VAL A 82 17.66 -7.31 -9.87
CA VAL A 82 18.66 -6.99 -10.89
C VAL A 82 20.00 -7.67 -10.60
N ARG A 83 20.54 -7.51 -9.39
CA ARG A 83 21.84 -8.10 -9.00
C ARG A 83 21.87 -9.63 -9.09
N SER A 84 20.73 -10.29 -8.90
CA SER A 84 20.62 -11.75 -8.94
C SER A 84 20.17 -12.30 -10.30
N GLY A 85 19.96 -11.46 -11.31
CA GLY A 85 19.34 -11.87 -12.57
C GLY A 85 17.95 -12.49 -12.36
N GLY A 86 17.18 -11.96 -11.41
CA GLY A 86 15.83 -12.40 -11.07
C GLY A 86 15.73 -13.57 -10.09
N ARG A 87 16.85 -14.18 -9.65
CA ARG A 87 16.85 -15.36 -8.76
C ARG A 87 16.54 -15.05 -7.29
N SER A 88 16.62 -13.78 -6.88
CA SER A 88 16.39 -13.34 -5.50
C SER A 88 14.99 -13.75 -5.02
N ALA A 89 14.93 -14.50 -3.92
CA ALA A 89 13.67 -14.86 -3.27
C ALA A 89 12.91 -13.62 -2.78
N PHE A 90 13.64 -12.61 -2.30
CA PHE A 90 13.04 -11.33 -1.89
C PHE A 90 12.38 -10.62 -3.06
N TYR A 91 13.06 -10.53 -4.21
CA TYR A 91 12.50 -9.96 -5.44
C TYR A 91 11.25 -10.72 -5.92
N GLN A 92 11.33 -12.05 -6.03
CA GLN A 92 10.20 -12.84 -6.51
C GLN A 92 9.03 -12.84 -5.51
N GLY A 93 9.33 -12.77 -4.21
CA GLY A 93 8.33 -12.58 -3.15
C GLY A 93 7.62 -11.23 -3.28
N ALA A 94 8.37 -10.13 -3.43
CA ALA A 94 7.82 -8.80 -3.65
C ALA A 94 7.00 -8.72 -4.94
N LEU A 95 7.46 -9.34 -6.03
CA LEU A 95 6.73 -9.43 -7.30
C LEU A 95 5.38 -10.15 -7.14
N ASN A 96 5.36 -11.27 -6.40
CA ASN A 96 4.12 -12.00 -6.12
C ASN A 96 3.20 -11.18 -5.21
N GLY A 97 3.74 -10.54 -4.17
CA GLY A 97 3.00 -9.66 -3.28
C GLY A 97 2.36 -8.49 -4.02
N PHE A 98 3.10 -7.85 -4.93
CA PHE A 98 2.59 -6.78 -5.79
C PHE A 98 1.43 -7.27 -6.66
N GLY A 99 1.55 -8.42 -7.31
CA GLY A 99 0.43 -9.00 -8.08
C GLY A 99 -0.80 -9.30 -7.22
N LEU A 100 -0.62 -9.85 -6.02
CA LEU A 100 -1.71 -10.15 -5.09
C LEU A 100 -2.37 -8.87 -4.56
N HIS A 101 -1.60 -7.83 -4.29
CA HIS A 101 -2.10 -6.49 -3.93
C HIS A 101 -3.05 -5.95 -4.99
N GLY A 102 -2.69 -6.06 -6.28
CA GLY A 102 -3.59 -5.69 -7.36
C GLY A 102 -4.91 -6.49 -7.39
N LEU A 103 -4.87 -7.78 -7.01
CA LEU A 103 -6.10 -8.59 -6.90
C LEU A 103 -6.96 -8.16 -5.70
N VAL A 104 -6.34 -7.75 -4.59
CA VAL A 104 -7.06 -7.22 -3.42
C VAL A 104 -7.84 -5.96 -3.79
N HIS A 105 -7.26 -5.06 -4.58
CA HIS A 105 -7.98 -3.88 -5.08
C HIS A 105 -9.17 -4.22 -5.94
N LEU A 106 -9.04 -5.19 -6.84
CA LEU A 106 -10.17 -5.66 -7.64
C LEU A 106 -11.27 -6.28 -6.77
N ALA A 107 -10.90 -7.03 -5.74
CA ALA A 107 -11.85 -7.59 -4.78
C ALA A 107 -12.55 -6.50 -3.97
N GLN A 108 -11.82 -5.46 -3.53
CA GLN A 108 -12.38 -4.29 -2.84
C GLN A 108 -13.38 -3.54 -3.73
N ALA A 109 -12.99 -3.24 -4.97
CA ALA A 109 -13.86 -2.60 -5.96
C ALA A 109 -15.14 -3.41 -6.21
N ALA A 110 -15.03 -4.73 -6.37
CA ALA A 110 -16.18 -5.61 -6.51
C ALA A 110 -17.07 -5.62 -5.25
N ALA A 111 -16.47 -5.69 -4.05
CA ALA A 111 -17.18 -5.70 -2.79
C ALA A 111 -17.99 -4.41 -2.56
N VAL A 112 -17.43 -3.26 -2.93
CA VAL A 112 -18.13 -1.96 -2.87
C VAL A 112 -19.01 -1.69 -4.09
N ARG A 113 -18.92 -2.52 -5.15
CA ARG A 113 -19.59 -2.35 -6.44
C ARG A 113 -19.30 -0.98 -7.07
N GLY A 114 -18.04 -0.58 -7.05
CA GLY A 114 -17.61 0.74 -7.48
C GLY A 114 -16.11 0.81 -7.76
N VAL A 115 -15.64 2.01 -8.12
CA VAL A 115 -14.22 2.28 -8.36
C VAL A 115 -13.57 2.70 -7.04
N THR A 116 -12.50 2.00 -6.67
CA THR A 116 -11.68 2.32 -5.49
C THR A 116 -10.30 2.79 -5.95
N PRO A 117 -9.59 3.57 -5.14
CA PRO A 117 -8.16 3.79 -5.36
C PRO A 117 -7.46 2.45 -5.56
N GLY A 118 -6.60 2.36 -6.58
CA GLY A 118 -5.93 1.13 -6.98
C GLY A 118 -6.71 0.24 -7.95
N SER A 119 -8.03 0.36 -8.07
CA SER A 119 -8.83 -0.60 -8.87
C SER A 119 -8.65 -0.46 -10.38
N VAL A 120 -8.27 0.73 -10.86
CA VAL A 120 -8.03 0.99 -12.29
C VAL A 120 -6.60 0.61 -12.68
N THR A 121 -5.62 1.01 -11.87
CA THR A 121 -4.20 0.72 -12.13
C THR A 121 -3.86 -0.75 -11.90
N SER A 122 -4.63 -1.48 -11.06
CA SER A 122 -4.43 -2.92 -10.82
C SER A 122 -4.51 -3.79 -12.09
N PRO A 123 -5.61 -3.76 -12.88
CA PRO A 123 -5.72 -4.54 -14.10
C PRO A 123 -4.89 -3.98 -15.26
N LEU A 124 -4.51 -2.69 -15.23
CA LEU A 124 -3.76 -2.05 -16.32
C LEU A 124 -2.24 -2.11 -16.14
N VAL A 125 -1.76 -2.13 -14.90
CA VAL A 125 -0.32 -2.02 -14.56
C VAL A 125 0.11 -3.22 -13.73
N VAL A 126 -0.50 -3.40 -12.56
CA VAL A 126 -0.01 -4.35 -11.53
C VAL A 126 -0.05 -5.80 -12.01
N ILE A 127 -1.22 -6.25 -12.45
CA ILE A 127 -1.45 -7.63 -12.89
C ILE A 127 -0.69 -7.90 -14.20
N PRO A 128 -0.80 -7.07 -15.26
CA PRO A 128 -0.05 -7.30 -16.50
C PRO A 128 1.46 -7.35 -16.29
N PHE A 129 2.02 -6.40 -15.53
CA PHE A 129 3.46 -6.39 -15.22
C PHE A 129 3.87 -7.65 -14.47
N THR A 130 3.11 -8.04 -13.44
CA THR A 130 3.43 -9.23 -12.64
C THR A 130 3.43 -10.49 -13.47
N LEU A 131 2.40 -10.69 -14.32
CA LEU A 131 2.31 -11.85 -15.20
C LEU A 131 3.45 -11.87 -16.23
N TRP A 132 3.75 -10.72 -16.84
CA TRP A 132 4.85 -10.59 -17.78
C TRP A 132 6.19 -10.92 -17.13
N ALA A 133 6.51 -10.33 -15.97
CA ALA A 133 7.76 -10.54 -15.26
C ALA A 133 7.92 -12.01 -14.84
N ARG A 134 6.87 -12.62 -14.28
CA ARG A 134 6.88 -14.07 -13.94
C ARG A 134 7.08 -14.94 -15.18
N GLY A 135 6.44 -14.60 -16.30
CA GLY A 135 6.65 -15.28 -17.58
C GLY A 135 8.10 -15.17 -18.08
N ARG A 136 8.76 -14.02 -17.86
CA ARG A 136 10.18 -13.83 -18.18
C ARG A 136 11.10 -14.66 -17.29
N LEU A 137 10.83 -14.71 -15.99
CA LEU A 137 11.58 -15.53 -15.04
C LEU A 137 11.43 -17.02 -15.33
N ARG A 138 10.22 -17.46 -15.70
CA ARG A 138 9.94 -18.86 -16.06
C ARG A 138 10.72 -19.27 -17.31
N ARG A 139 10.67 -18.45 -18.37
CA ARG A 139 11.42 -18.68 -19.61
C ARG A 139 12.94 -18.71 -19.40
N ALA A 140 13.43 -17.97 -18.40
CA ALA A 140 14.84 -17.98 -18.03
C ALA A 140 15.22 -19.11 -17.05
N GLY A 141 14.28 -19.98 -16.66
CA GLY A 141 14.54 -21.10 -15.74
C GLY A 141 14.82 -20.67 -14.29
N VAL A 142 14.55 -19.42 -13.93
CA VAL A 142 14.87 -18.86 -12.60
C VAL A 142 13.64 -18.64 -11.72
N LEU A 143 12.43 -18.80 -12.27
CA LEU A 143 11.21 -18.67 -11.47
C LEU A 143 11.15 -19.77 -10.43
N ARG A 144 11.08 -19.37 -9.16
CA ARG A 144 10.94 -20.31 -8.05
C ARG A 144 9.54 -20.95 -8.11
N PRO A 145 9.42 -22.23 -7.73
CA PRO A 145 8.11 -22.83 -7.52
C PRO A 145 7.30 -21.99 -6.53
N ALA A 146 6.01 -21.82 -6.82
CA ALA A 146 5.08 -21.15 -5.92
C ALA A 146 4.07 -22.19 -5.44
N GLY A 147 4.33 -22.80 -4.29
CA GLY A 147 3.36 -23.66 -3.61
C GLY A 147 2.40 -22.84 -2.76
N LEU A 148 1.34 -23.49 -2.25
CA LEU A 148 0.37 -22.86 -1.35
C LEU A 148 1.05 -22.21 -0.13
N ARG A 149 2.05 -22.89 0.45
CA ARG A 149 2.84 -22.38 1.57
C ARG A 149 3.59 -21.09 1.22
N ASP A 150 4.16 -20.99 0.02
CA ASP A 150 4.88 -19.80 -0.42
C ASP A 150 3.94 -18.63 -0.66
N VAL A 151 2.72 -18.90 -1.17
CA VAL A 151 1.67 -17.90 -1.31
C VAL A 151 1.23 -17.37 0.06
N VAL A 152 0.94 -18.26 1.00
CA VAL A 152 0.54 -17.89 2.38
C VAL A 152 1.66 -17.10 3.07
N THR A 153 2.90 -17.57 2.95
CA THR A 153 4.07 -16.87 3.52
C THR A 153 4.25 -15.50 2.87
N GLY A 154 4.10 -15.41 1.56
CA GLY A 154 4.19 -14.15 0.82
C GLY A 154 3.11 -13.15 1.21
N LEU A 155 1.86 -13.60 1.37
CA LEU A 155 0.76 -12.78 1.87
C LEU A 155 1.01 -12.30 3.31
N GLY A 156 1.49 -13.18 4.19
CA GLY A 156 1.84 -12.82 5.56
C GLY A 156 2.96 -11.79 5.64
N VAL A 157 4.01 -11.94 4.82
CA VAL A 157 5.11 -10.98 4.73
C VAL A 157 4.63 -9.65 4.16
N ALA A 158 3.81 -9.65 3.11
CA ALA A 158 3.25 -8.43 2.53
C ALA A 158 2.39 -7.68 3.56
N ALA A 159 1.47 -8.39 4.24
CA ALA A 159 0.66 -7.82 5.30
C ALA A 159 1.52 -7.26 6.44
N GLY A 160 2.55 -7.99 6.87
CA GLY A 160 3.49 -7.54 7.87
C GLY A 160 4.27 -6.30 7.44
N ALA A 161 4.71 -6.23 6.18
CA ALA A 161 5.40 -5.06 5.62
C ALA A 161 4.50 -3.83 5.57
N THR A 162 3.23 -3.99 5.18
CA THR A 162 2.23 -2.91 5.21
C THR A 162 1.99 -2.41 6.63
N VAL A 163 1.76 -3.31 7.58
CA VAL A 163 1.57 -2.95 9.00
C VAL A 163 2.81 -2.22 9.54
N LEU A 164 4.01 -2.70 9.22
CA LEU A 164 5.26 -2.04 9.60
C LEU A 164 5.38 -0.65 8.98
N ALA A 165 5.07 -0.50 7.69
CA ALA A 165 5.14 0.78 6.99
C ALA A 165 4.21 1.82 7.63
N HIS A 166 2.97 1.44 7.94
CA HIS A 166 2.03 2.31 8.66
C HIS A 166 2.50 2.61 10.09
N ALA A 167 3.01 1.62 10.82
CA ALA A 167 3.53 1.83 12.17
C ALA A 167 4.71 2.81 12.19
N VAL A 168 5.62 2.71 11.22
CA VAL A 168 6.74 3.65 11.03
C VAL A 168 6.21 5.02 10.61
N GLY A 169 5.29 5.08 9.64
CA GLY A 169 4.67 6.33 9.18
C GLY A 169 4.02 7.10 10.32
N ARG A 170 3.28 6.41 11.19
CA ARG A 170 2.65 6.97 12.39
C ARG A 170 3.66 7.52 13.40
N ARG A 171 4.79 6.81 13.60
CA ARG A 171 5.86 7.27 14.49
C ARG A 171 6.58 8.50 13.94
N LEU A 172 6.70 8.60 12.62
CA LEU A 172 7.37 9.71 11.93
C LEU A 172 6.45 10.91 11.70
N ALA A 173 5.14 10.75 11.85
CA ALA A 173 4.19 11.85 11.81
C ALA A 173 4.28 12.70 13.09
N PRO A 174 4.71 13.98 13.04
CA PRO A 174 4.43 14.98 14.06
C PRO A 174 3.02 14.85 14.60
N ARG A 175 2.92 14.76 15.93
CA ARG A 175 1.63 14.84 16.62
C ARG A 175 1.00 16.19 16.27
N PRO A 176 -0.31 16.24 15.93
CA PRO A 176 -0.99 17.51 15.81
C PRO A 176 -0.77 18.26 17.11
N ALA A 177 -0.22 19.48 17.01
CA ALA A 177 -0.10 20.37 18.15
C ALA A 177 -1.49 20.45 18.78
N GLY A 178 -1.64 19.96 20.01
CA GLY A 178 -2.91 19.95 20.71
C GLY A 178 -3.53 21.33 20.56
N ARG A 179 -4.80 21.38 20.13
CA ARG A 179 -5.66 22.56 20.24
C ARG A 179 -5.31 23.21 21.58
N ARG A 180 -4.61 24.35 21.56
CA ARG A 180 -4.49 25.19 22.75
C ARG A 180 -5.93 25.38 23.20
N ALA A 181 -6.25 24.88 24.39
CA ALA A 181 -7.52 25.16 25.02
C ALA A 181 -7.67 26.68 24.97
N VAL A 182 -8.56 27.17 24.11
CA VAL A 182 -9.02 28.54 24.18
C VAL A 182 -9.74 28.59 25.52
N GLN A 183 -9.07 29.13 26.54
CA GLN A 183 -9.72 29.51 27.79
C GLN A 183 -10.96 30.32 27.40
N PRO A 184 -12.17 29.96 27.86
CA PRO A 184 -13.31 30.81 27.63
C PRO A 184 -12.99 32.16 28.28
N ALA A 185 -13.01 33.22 27.47
CA ALA A 185 -12.84 34.58 27.94
C ALA A 185 -13.87 34.82 29.04
N VAL A 186 -13.39 35.00 30.27
CA VAL A 186 -14.22 35.38 31.42
C VAL A 186 -14.91 36.69 31.05
N GLY A 187 -16.23 36.63 30.93
CA GLY A 187 -17.05 37.75 30.51
C GLY A 187 -16.90 38.92 31.47
N HIS A 188 -16.46 40.06 30.93
CA HIS A 188 -16.64 41.35 31.58
C HIS A 188 -17.97 41.94 31.07
N ARG A 189 -19.03 41.80 31.86
CA ARG A 189 -20.26 42.57 31.66
C ARG A 189 -20.00 44.01 32.13
N PRO A 190 -20.24 45.04 31.31
CA PRO A 190 -20.28 46.40 31.83
C PRO A 190 -21.58 46.62 32.61
N ALA A 191 -21.46 47.30 33.75
CA ALA A 191 -22.59 47.68 34.61
C ALA A 191 -23.56 48.64 33.89
N PRO A 192 -24.87 48.59 34.19
CA PRO A 192 -25.82 49.53 33.62
C PRO A 192 -25.58 50.93 34.22
N ARG A 193 -25.55 51.95 33.36
CA ARG A 193 -25.62 53.35 33.80
C ARG A 193 -27.09 53.72 33.95
N PHE A 194 -27.43 54.23 35.13
CA PHE A 194 -28.66 55.00 35.38
C PHE A 194 -28.54 56.40 34.78
#